data_AF-A0A8W8MEI9-F1
#
_entry.id   AF-A0A8W8MEI9-F1
#
_cell.length_a   1.000
_cell.length_b   1.000
_cell.length_c   1.000
_cell.angle_alpha   90.00
_cell.angle_beta   90.00
_cell.angle_gamma   90.00
#
_symmetry.space_group_name_H-M   'P 1'
#
loop_
_entity.id
_entity.type
_entity.pdbx_description
1 polymer ?
#
loop_
_entity_poly.entity_id
_entity_poly.type
_entity_poly.pdbx_seq_one_letter_code
_entity_poly.pdbx_strand_id
1 'polypeptide(L)'
;DGTSMISQCPILPGQMFTYKFTASPTGTHWYHSHHGAMRREGLNGAFIVLPQIKKERTDIPKVDNDVLFMTQDWVYKKSDAQAVAEQNWYMLQFSNNLNTADCLTSKFTYDSSLSTLARPYTNALINGKSKSFSNSSTENQKTVPLELFTVKTNSSNRFRIINTGITGEYKISFDEHRMLIIATDGFDISPVWIDYLFINPGETYDVIVIANNTPGNFWIRVESDEVLDAQKNRIKPNASFAQLHYQEAKSDFPESKNRECSSSDPCVMANCHWGSKTMSKWNPHAQCMSVADLEAPSHTNVESPKAFQESANEFQEFFLNFHFSGSDQRLERASVNTIHFKNPPEALQVNPETVDDQNVVCNNTNMDQCGEYCQCTHVIKVATKKVTHIVLLADDGLTKGTSHPVHLHGNRFYVLKYSTGEINETTGFTEGQNPDIQYSPDFRSAQWRNSSWKYGNVPGINIENPPQKDTVMVPFKGYVVIRLLADSPGFWLMHCHLETHMDIGMAVVLQVGEISEQPIIPKDFPKCSNFKGTKSPDKSSPAQKYQNFVQLSNVKATTQVSKAGGSDSYEMSPSSYVTMIVFLVAFFCGIVVFSSILVFKQYVRRRGYRKIDRKDKVLFGNKH
;
A
#
# COMPACT_ATOMS: atom_id res chain seq x y z
N ASP A 1 -12.07 -9.87 -13.36
CA ASP A 1 -11.72 -8.90 -12.32
C ASP A 1 -11.36 -9.61 -11.02
N GLY A 2 -12.29 -10.29 -10.35
CA GLY A 2 -11.97 -11.11 -9.15
C GLY A 2 -12.06 -10.35 -7.83
N THR A 3 -12.51 -9.10 -7.86
CA THR A 3 -12.84 -8.26 -6.71
C THR A 3 -14.04 -8.81 -5.93
N SER A 4 -13.79 -9.23 -4.69
CA SER A 4 -14.84 -9.78 -3.83
C SER A 4 -15.94 -8.77 -3.57
N MET A 5 -17.20 -9.22 -3.68
CA MET A 5 -18.41 -8.41 -3.48
C MET A 5 -18.57 -7.24 -4.47
N ILE A 6 -17.72 -7.10 -5.48
CA ILE A 6 -17.89 -6.13 -6.56
C ILE A 6 -18.16 -6.88 -7.86
N SER A 7 -17.16 -7.56 -8.39
CA SER A 7 -17.30 -8.34 -9.61
C SER A 7 -17.86 -9.74 -9.38
N GLN A 8 -17.62 -10.33 -8.20
CA GLN A 8 -18.09 -11.67 -7.87
C GLN A 8 -18.18 -11.91 -6.37
N CYS A 9 -18.96 -12.92 -5.98
CA CYS A 9 -18.88 -13.45 -4.62
C CYS A 9 -17.60 -14.31 -4.46
N PRO A 10 -17.04 -14.43 -3.25
CA PRO A 10 -15.82 -15.20 -3.02
C PRO A 10 -15.95 -16.68 -3.43
N ILE A 11 -14.86 -17.27 -3.90
CA ILE A 11 -14.79 -18.71 -4.20
C ILE A 11 -14.68 -19.46 -2.87
N LEU A 12 -15.69 -20.25 -2.50
CA LEU A 12 -15.72 -20.94 -1.21
C LEU A 12 -14.83 -22.19 -1.19
N PRO A 13 -14.43 -22.68 0.01
CA PRO A 13 -13.67 -23.92 0.13
C PRO A 13 -14.31 -25.09 -0.62
N GLY A 14 -13.53 -25.75 -1.46
CA GLY A 14 -13.98 -26.89 -2.29
C GLY A 14 -14.66 -26.51 -3.61
N GLN A 15 -14.87 -25.22 -3.89
CA GLN A 15 -15.40 -24.77 -5.18
C GLN A 15 -14.28 -24.56 -6.21
N MET A 16 -14.69 -24.57 -7.49
CA MET A 16 -13.84 -24.20 -8.61
C MET A 16 -14.53 -23.10 -9.40
N PHE A 17 -13.73 -22.15 -9.88
CA PHE A 17 -14.18 -21.11 -10.78
C PHE A 17 -13.13 -20.91 -11.87
N THR A 18 -13.59 -20.75 -13.11
CA THR A 18 -12.69 -20.56 -14.26
C THR A 18 -12.72 -19.09 -14.67
N TYR A 19 -11.61 -18.39 -14.44
CA TYR A 19 -11.41 -17.05 -14.99
C TYR A 19 -11.11 -17.13 -16.49
N LYS A 20 -11.90 -16.44 -17.30
CA LYS A 20 -11.69 -16.28 -18.75
C LYS A 20 -11.59 -14.80 -19.08
N PHE A 21 -10.49 -14.40 -19.68
CA PHE A 21 -10.23 -13.03 -20.08
C PHE A 21 -9.24 -13.00 -21.25
N THR A 22 -9.22 -11.90 -21.99
CA THR A 22 -8.19 -11.64 -22.99
C THR A 22 -7.01 -10.99 -22.31
N ALA A 23 -5.83 -11.62 -22.36
CA ALA A 23 -4.61 -11.04 -21.82
C ALA A 23 -4.16 -9.86 -22.69
N SER A 24 -4.43 -8.64 -22.22
CA SER A 24 -4.08 -7.39 -22.87
C SER A 24 -3.91 -6.29 -21.81
N PRO A 25 -2.93 -5.38 -21.95
CA PRO A 25 -2.01 -5.24 -23.07
C PRO A 25 -0.77 -6.11 -22.86
N THR A 26 0.12 -6.13 -23.84
CA THR A 26 1.45 -6.74 -23.69
C THR A 26 2.25 -5.97 -22.66
N GLY A 27 2.93 -6.66 -21.73
CA GLY A 27 3.74 -5.99 -20.72
C GLY A 27 3.89 -6.80 -19.44
N THR A 28 4.45 -6.15 -18.42
CA THR A 28 4.53 -6.69 -17.05
C THR A 28 3.24 -6.38 -16.32
N HIS A 29 2.55 -7.43 -15.91
CA HIS A 29 1.40 -7.37 -15.01
C HIS A 29 1.63 -8.37 -13.89
N TRP A 30 0.64 -8.49 -13.01
CA TRP A 30 0.68 -9.40 -11.90
C TRP A 30 -0.73 -9.75 -11.44
N TYR A 31 -0.87 -10.76 -10.60
CA TYR A 31 -2.13 -11.18 -9.98
C TYR A 31 -1.98 -11.22 -8.47
N HIS A 32 -3.08 -11.00 -7.75
CA HIS A 32 -3.17 -11.23 -6.31
C HIS A 32 -4.60 -11.56 -5.88
N SER A 33 -4.73 -12.12 -4.68
CA SER A 33 -6.02 -12.24 -4.02
C SER A 33 -6.63 -10.86 -3.79
N HIS A 34 -7.91 -10.71 -4.07
CA HIS A 34 -8.71 -9.53 -3.77
C HIS A 34 -9.84 -9.89 -2.79
N HIS A 35 -9.43 -10.58 -1.72
CA HIS A 35 -10.30 -11.07 -0.65
C HIS A 35 -9.53 -11.06 0.67
N GLY A 36 -10.03 -10.29 1.64
CA GLY A 36 -9.33 -10.06 2.92
C GLY A 36 -7.91 -9.56 2.67
N ALA A 37 -6.99 -9.92 3.57
CA ALA A 37 -5.56 -9.68 3.45
C ALA A 37 -4.79 -10.92 2.92
N MET A 38 -5.44 -11.81 2.15
CA MET A 38 -4.80 -13.04 1.63
C MET A 38 -3.61 -12.75 0.69
N ARG A 39 -3.61 -11.60 0.01
CA ARG A 39 -2.47 -11.11 -0.78
C ARG A 39 -1.18 -11.11 0.04
N ARG A 40 -1.28 -10.65 1.29
CA ARG A 40 -0.18 -10.56 2.26
C ARG A 40 0.42 -11.91 2.60
N GLU A 41 -0.40 -12.97 2.59
CA GLU A 41 0.04 -14.34 2.90
C GLU A 41 0.80 -15.00 1.74
N GLY A 42 0.99 -14.28 0.63
CA GLY A 42 1.73 -14.74 -0.54
C GLY A 42 0.84 -15.20 -1.69
N LEU A 43 -0.48 -14.97 -1.64
CA LEU A 43 -1.37 -15.25 -2.78
C LEU A 43 -1.27 -14.13 -3.83
N ASN A 44 -0.10 -14.05 -4.46
CA ASN A 44 0.22 -13.14 -5.55
C ASN A 44 1.29 -13.74 -6.47
N GLY A 45 1.50 -13.15 -7.65
CA GLY A 45 2.50 -13.61 -8.60
C GLY A 45 2.57 -12.75 -9.86
N ALA A 46 3.67 -12.84 -10.60
CA ALA A 46 3.82 -12.13 -11.87
C ALA A 46 2.92 -12.71 -12.97
N PHE A 47 2.43 -11.84 -13.84
CA PHE A 47 1.64 -12.17 -15.03
C PHE A 47 2.20 -11.42 -16.23
N ILE A 48 3.04 -12.07 -17.03
CA ILE A 48 3.72 -11.41 -18.15
C ILE A 48 2.98 -11.70 -19.45
N VAL A 49 2.51 -10.64 -20.12
CA VAL A 49 1.84 -10.75 -21.43
C VAL A 49 2.85 -10.45 -22.53
N LEU A 50 3.30 -11.48 -23.23
CA LEU A 50 4.25 -11.34 -24.33
C LEU A 50 3.55 -10.87 -25.62
N PRO A 51 4.21 -10.06 -26.47
CA PRO A 51 3.64 -9.67 -27.75
C PRO A 51 3.53 -10.87 -28.70
N GLN A 52 2.41 -10.95 -29.43
CA GLN A 52 2.18 -12.01 -30.43
C GLN A 52 3.20 -11.98 -31.56
N ILE A 53 3.60 -10.78 -31.98
CA ILE A 53 4.68 -10.55 -32.94
C ILE A 53 5.74 -9.74 -32.20
N LYS A 54 6.98 -10.26 -32.14
CA LYS A 54 8.11 -9.52 -31.61
C LYS A 54 8.40 -8.33 -32.52
N LYS A 55 7.75 -7.20 -32.27
CA LYS A 55 8.16 -5.91 -32.81
C LYS A 55 9.28 -5.41 -31.90
N GLU A 56 10.52 -5.51 -32.38
CA GLU A 56 11.65 -4.94 -31.65
C GLU A 56 11.48 -3.42 -31.60
N ARG A 57 11.54 -2.87 -30.38
CA ARG A 57 11.63 -1.44 -30.15
C ARG A 57 13.00 -0.96 -30.63
N THR A 58 13.03 0.01 -31.53
CA THR A 58 14.27 0.56 -32.11
C THR A 58 14.91 1.63 -31.24
N ASP A 59 14.17 2.11 -30.24
CA ASP A 59 14.56 3.16 -29.29
C ASP A 59 15.24 2.61 -28.03
N ILE A 60 15.34 1.28 -27.87
CA ILE A 60 16.00 0.62 -26.74
C ILE A 60 17.07 -0.37 -27.21
N PRO A 61 18.06 -0.70 -26.37
CA PRO A 61 19.00 -1.78 -26.65
C PRO A 61 18.27 -3.12 -26.82
N LYS A 62 18.83 -4.01 -27.64
CA LYS A 62 18.36 -5.38 -27.74
C LYS A 62 18.41 -6.06 -26.37
N VAL A 63 17.30 -6.63 -25.93
CA VAL A 63 17.21 -7.33 -24.65
C VAL A 63 17.80 -8.73 -24.78
N ASP A 64 18.87 -9.02 -24.03
CA ASP A 64 19.53 -10.33 -23.99
C ASP A 64 18.89 -11.28 -22.97
N ASN A 65 18.50 -10.74 -21.81
CA ASN A 65 17.86 -11.48 -20.74
C ASN A 65 16.64 -10.74 -20.20
N ASP A 66 15.60 -11.50 -19.82
CA ASP A 66 14.38 -10.99 -19.20
C ASP A 66 14.24 -11.60 -17.81
N VAL A 67 14.17 -10.75 -16.79
CA VAL A 67 14.36 -11.12 -15.38
C VAL A 67 13.20 -10.58 -14.55
N LEU A 68 12.60 -11.44 -13.72
CA LEU A 68 11.55 -11.04 -12.81
C LEU A 68 12.14 -10.50 -11.49
N PHE A 69 11.65 -9.35 -11.04
CA PHE A 69 12.03 -8.72 -9.78
C PHE A 69 10.75 -8.34 -9.02
N MET A 70 10.35 -9.13 -8.04
CA MET A 70 9.19 -8.83 -7.20
C MET A 70 9.64 -8.32 -5.84
N THR A 71 9.21 -7.11 -5.46
CA THR A 71 9.31 -6.64 -4.08
C THR A 71 8.04 -6.95 -3.32
N GLN A 72 8.20 -7.34 -2.05
CA GLN A 72 7.08 -7.58 -1.16
C GLN A 72 7.51 -7.22 0.25
N ASP A 73 6.67 -6.55 1.02
CA ASP A 73 6.83 -6.52 2.46
C ASP A 73 6.36 -7.84 3.08
N TRP A 74 6.88 -8.15 4.26
CA TRP A 74 6.43 -9.33 4.97
C TRP A 74 6.18 -9.01 6.44
N VAL A 75 5.04 -9.50 6.93
CA VAL A 75 4.67 -9.40 8.32
C VAL A 75 4.32 -10.80 8.80
N TYR A 76 4.91 -11.25 9.89
CA TYR A 76 4.55 -12.55 10.46
C TYR A 76 3.23 -12.44 11.22
N LYS A 77 2.18 -13.14 10.78
CA LYS A 77 0.88 -13.31 11.47
C LYS A 77 0.39 -14.74 11.32
N LYS A 78 -0.50 -15.20 12.22
CA LYS A 78 -0.98 -16.60 12.22
C LYS A 78 -2.08 -16.87 11.19
N SER A 79 -2.83 -15.84 10.78
CA SER A 79 -3.90 -15.96 9.78
C SER A 79 -4.27 -14.59 9.19
N ASP A 80 -4.94 -14.63 8.04
CA ASP A 80 -5.56 -13.50 7.36
C ASP A 80 -6.50 -12.71 8.28
N ALA A 81 -7.45 -13.39 8.91
CA ALA A 81 -8.40 -12.75 9.84
C ALA A 81 -7.70 -12.05 11.01
N GLN A 82 -6.59 -12.61 11.52
CA GLN A 82 -5.79 -11.94 12.55
C GLN A 82 -5.10 -10.69 11.99
N ALA A 83 -4.56 -10.76 10.78
CA ALA A 83 -3.90 -9.63 10.14
C ALA A 83 -4.88 -8.46 9.95
N VAL A 84 -6.05 -8.72 9.37
CA VAL A 84 -7.13 -7.72 9.19
C VAL A 84 -7.57 -7.14 10.53
N ALA A 85 -7.79 -7.99 11.54
CA ALA A 85 -8.22 -7.53 12.87
C ALA A 85 -7.19 -6.60 13.54
N GLU A 86 -5.91 -6.93 13.42
CA GLU A 86 -4.84 -6.10 13.97
C GLU A 86 -4.63 -4.83 13.16
N GLN A 87 -4.70 -4.87 11.83
CA GLN A 87 -4.67 -3.68 10.96
C GLN A 87 -5.79 -2.71 11.33
N ASN A 88 -7.02 -3.21 11.45
CA ASN A 88 -8.17 -2.42 11.91
C ASN A 88 -7.93 -1.82 13.30
N TRP A 89 -7.40 -2.61 14.23
CA TRP A 89 -7.09 -2.14 15.58
C TRP A 89 -5.99 -1.06 15.59
N TYR A 90 -4.93 -1.22 14.80
CA TYR A 90 -3.85 -0.22 14.70
C TYR A 90 -4.38 1.11 14.17
N MET A 91 -5.21 1.10 13.14
CA MET A 91 -5.78 2.32 12.57
C MET A 91 -6.75 3.01 13.55
N LEU A 92 -7.49 2.24 14.35
CA LEU A 92 -8.30 2.77 15.46
C LEU A 92 -7.46 3.31 16.64
N GLN A 93 -6.22 2.84 16.84
CA GLN A 93 -5.34 3.39 17.89
C GLN A 93 -4.63 4.66 17.46
N PHE A 94 -4.24 4.76 16.17
CA PHE A 94 -3.78 6.00 15.56
C PHE A 94 -4.80 7.11 15.74
N SER A 95 -6.09 6.77 15.63
CA SER A 95 -7.17 7.69 15.91
C SER A 95 -7.31 7.96 17.42
N ASN A 96 -7.25 6.95 18.31
CA ASN A 96 -7.65 7.13 19.71
C ASN A 96 -6.68 7.84 20.70
N ASN A 97 -5.53 8.40 20.29
CA ASN A 97 -4.59 9.09 21.21
C ASN A 97 -4.25 8.27 22.49
N LEU A 98 -4.32 6.93 22.40
CA LEU A 98 -4.02 6.05 23.53
C LEU A 98 -2.52 6.12 23.80
N ASN A 99 -2.19 6.43 25.06
CA ASN A 99 -0.84 6.74 25.54
C ASN A 99 0.08 5.50 25.61
N THR A 100 0.02 4.60 24.63
CA THR A 100 0.95 3.48 24.46
C THR A 100 2.11 3.92 23.59
N ALA A 101 2.94 4.82 24.12
CA ALA A 101 4.13 5.35 23.47
C ALA A 101 5.14 4.26 23.05
N ASP A 102 5.01 3.03 23.58
CA ASP A 102 5.90 1.91 23.27
C ASP A 102 5.56 1.20 21.94
N CYS A 103 4.38 1.41 21.35
CA CYS A 103 3.92 0.60 20.21
C CYS A 103 4.04 1.30 18.83
N LEU A 104 4.08 2.63 18.76
CA LEU A 104 4.03 3.38 17.50
C LEU A 104 5.03 4.54 17.50
N THR A 105 6.18 4.31 16.86
CA THR A 105 7.06 5.41 16.43
C THR A 105 6.66 5.82 15.02
N SER A 106 5.88 6.90 14.87
CA SER A 106 5.59 7.48 13.55
C SER A 106 6.89 7.80 12.82
N LYS A 107 6.96 7.41 11.55
CA LYS A 107 8.05 7.78 10.65
C LYS A 107 7.48 8.58 9.49
N PHE A 108 8.32 9.37 8.84
CA PHE A 108 7.89 10.23 7.75
C PHE A 108 8.81 10.11 6.54
N THR A 109 8.23 10.43 5.40
CA THR A 109 8.88 10.42 4.10
C THR A 109 9.55 11.78 3.83
N TYR A 110 10.03 12.00 2.61
CA TYR A 110 10.83 13.17 2.23
C TYR A 110 10.06 14.49 2.35
N ASP A 111 8.74 14.50 2.13
CA ASP A 111 7.90 15.69 2.23
C ASP A 111 7.24 15.85 3.61
N SER A 112 7.67 15.05 4.59
CA SER A 112 7.12 14.99 5.95
C SER A 112 5.71 14.37 6.05
N SER A 113 5.19 13.78 4.97
CA SER A 113 4.00 12.92 5.05
C SER A 113 4.27 11.66 5.89
N LEU A 114 3.23 11.18 6.56
CA LEU A 114 3.28 10.00 7.41
C LEU A 114 3.50 8.76 6.55
N SER A 115 4.54 7.99 6.88
CA SER A 115 4.77 6.67 6.29
C SER A 115 3.65 5.71 6.71
N THR A 116 3.16 4.94 5.74
CA THR A 116 2.13 3.90 5.96
C THR A 116 2.73 2.55 6.36
N LEU A 117 4.05 2.47 6.44
CA LEU A 117 4.81 1.34 7.01
C LEU A 117 4.70 1.28 8.55
N ALA A 118 3.48 1.21 9.08
CA ALA A 118 3.26 1.00 10.51
C ALA A 118 3.61 -0.46 10.92
N ARG A 119 4.33 -0.58 12.05
CA ARG A 119 4.96 -1.80 12.58
C ARG A 119 3.99 -2.98 12.85
N PRO A 120 4.49 -4.23 12.97
CA PRO A 120 5.90 -4.67 12.96
C PRO A 120 6.38 -5.09 11.57
N TYR A 121 7.23 -4.27 10.96
CA TYR A 121 7.79 -4.54 9.63
C TYR A 121 9.03 -5.45 9.70
N THR A 122 9.10 -6.41 8.79
CA THR A 122 10.34 -7.14 8.44
C THR A 122 10.84 -6.62 7.09
N ASN A 123 12.17 -6.64 6.86
CA ASN A 123 12.81 -6.23 5.61
C ASN A 123 12.05 -6.69 4.35
N ALA A 124 12.10 -5.89 3.28
CA ALA A 124 11.48 -6.25 2.01
C ALA A 124 12.05 -7.59 1.53
N LEU A 125 11.15 -8.44 1.03
CA LEU A 125 11.47 -9.61 0.25
C LEU A 125 11.72 -9.18 -1.20
N ILE A 126 12.74 -9.75 -1.82
CA ILE A 126 13.03 -9.68 -3.24
C ILE A 126 12.89 -11.10 -3.78
N ASN A 127 11.93 -11.35 -4.66
CA ASN A 127 11.55 -12.69 -5.12
C ASN A 127 11.33 -13.68 -3.94
N GLY A 128 10.67 -13.22 -2.88
CA GLY A 128 10.40 -14.01 -1.67
C GLY A 128 11.59 -14.19 -0.72
N LYS A 129 12.72 -13.53 -0.97
CA LYS A 129 13.95 -13.67 -0.18
C LYS A 129 14.32 -12.37 0.50
N SER A 130 14.75 -12.44 1.76
CA SER A 130 15.37 -11.30 2.44
C SER A 130 16.53 -11.77 3.31
N LYS A 131 17.59 -10.96 3.34
CA LYS A 131 18.75 -11.24 4.19
C LYS A 131 18.40 -10.93 5.64
N SER A 132 18.45 -11.97 6.47
CA SER A 132 18.53 -11.79 7.92
C SER A 132 20.00 -11.61 8.29
N PHE A 133 20.37 -10.43 8.78
CA PHE A 133 21.67 -10.23 9.42
C PHE A 133 21.55 -10.69 10.87
N SER A 134 22.02 -11.89 11.20
CA SER A 134 22.25 -12.28 12.59
C SER A 134 23.72 -12.08 12.96
N ASN A 135 23.98 -11.70 14.21
CA ASN A 135 25.31 -11.66 14.81
C ASN A 135 25.95 -13.05 14.96
N SER A 136 25.18 -14.13 14.73
CA SER A 136 25.60 -15.52 14.85
C SER A 136 25.81 -16.16 13.47
N SER A 137 27.02 -16.66 13.21
CA SER A 137 27.37 -17.38 11.97
C SER A 137 26.62 -18.71 11.82
N THR A 138 26.17 -19.33 12.92
CA THR A 138 25.36 -20.56 12.89
C THR A 138 23.87 -20.29 12.62
N GLU A 139 23.36 -19.11 12.97
CA GLU A 139 22.03 -18.68 12.52
C GLU A 139 22.03 -18.30 11.05
N ASN A 140 23.12 -17.69 10.55
CA ASN A 140 23.31 -17.36 9.14
C ASN A 140 23.40 -18.60 8.20
N GLN A 141 23.56 -19.82 8.73
CA GLN A 141 23.40 -21.05 7.93
C GLN A 141 21.94 -21.49 7.79
N LYS A 142 21.03 -20.98 8.62
CA LYS A 142 19.58 -21.21 8.56
C LYS A 142 18.82 -20.06 7.87
N THR A 143 19.52 -19.04 7.39
CA THR A 143 18.90 -17.86 6.77
C THR A 143 18.53 -18.13 5.31
N VAL A 144 17.47 -17.47 4.86
CA VAL A 144 17.09 -17.43 3.45
C VAL A 144 18.21 -16.71 2.69
N PRO A 145 18.75 -17.30 1.60
CA PRO A 145 19.82 -16.68 0.83
C PRO A 145 19.34 -15.38 0.16
N LEU A 146 20.29 -14.51 -0.20
CA LEU A 146 20.01 -13.34 -1.02
C LEU A 146 19.47 -13.75 -2.40
N GLU A 147 18.68 -12.88 -3.01
CA GLU A 147 18.36 -13.03 -4.43
C GLU A 147 19.57 -12.69 -5.29
N LEU A 148 19.85 -13.55 -6.28
CA LEU A 148 21.01 -13.46 -7.16
C LEU A 148 20.55 -13.32 -8.61
N PHE A 149 20.83 -12.19 -9.21
CA PHE A 149 20.57 -11.93 -10.63
C PHE A 149 21.87 -12.09 -11.41
N THR A 150 21.99 -13.22 -12.11
CA THR A 150 23.20 -13.55 -12.87
C THR A 150 23.16 -12.93 -14.27
N VAL A 151 24.21 -12.19 -14.63
CA VAL A 151 24.33 -11.48 -15.90
C VAL A 151 25.64 -11.80 -16.62
N LYS A 152 25.65 -11.66 -17.95
CA LYS A 152 26.86 -11.79 -18.77
C LYS A 152 27.49 -10.42 -19.01
N THR A 153 28.81 -10.36 -19.11
CA THR A 153 29.49 -9.13 -19.51
C THR A 153 28.93 -8.59 -20.84
N ASN A 154 28.67 -7.28 -20.90
CA ASN A 154 28.06 -6.54 -22.01
C ASN A 154 26.63 -6.94 -22.41
N SER A 155 25.93 -7.72 -21.58
CA SER A 155 24.52 -8.04 -21.81
C SER A 155 23.58 -6.92 -21.37
N SER A 156 22.50 -6.73 -22.13
CA SER A 156 21.37 -5.86 -21.76
C SER A 156 20.28 -6.69 -21.09
N ASN A 157 20.02 -6.43 -19.81
CA ASN A 157 19.13 -7.23 -18.98
C ASN A 157 17.88 -6.43 -18.62
N ARG A 158 16.70 -6.88 -19.06
CA ARG A 158 15.42 -6.28 -18.66
C ARG A 158 14.99 -6.86 -17.32
N PHE A 159 14.83 -5.99 -16.32
CA PHE A 159 14.22 -6.29 -15.04
C PHE A 159 12.77 -5.84 -15.06
N ARG A 160 11.85 -6.79 -14.84
CA ARG A 160 10.42 -6.59 -14.67
C ARG A 160 10.13 -6.44 -13.19
N ILE A 161 10.11 -5.19 -12.73
CA ILE A 161 9.98 -4.82 -11.33
C ILE A 161 8.49 -4.71 -10.99
N ILE A 162 8.04 -5.43 -9.96
CA ILE A 162 6.65 -5.49 -9.51
C ILE A 162 6.62 -5.26 -8.00
N ASN A 163 5.86 -4.28 -7.52
CA ASN A 163 5.66 -4.11 -6.08
C ASN A 163 4.37 -4.79 -5.61
N THR A 164 4.55 -5.97 -5.03
CA THR A 164 3.50 -6.81 -4.44
C THR A 164 3.34 -6.61 -2.93
N GLY A 165 3.99 -5.60 -2.34
CA GLY A 165 3.86 -5.29 -0.92
C GLY A 165 2.52 -4.66 -0.55
N ILE A 166 2.05 -4.88 0.67
CA ILE A 166 0.77 -4.35 1.17
C ILE A 166 0.86 -2.89 1.65
N THR A 167 2.04 -2.41 2.03
CA THR A 167 2.29 -1.06 2.52
C THR A 167 3.64 -0.49 2.06
N GLY A 168 4.61 -1.36 1.74
CA GLY A 168 5.98 -0.94 1.43
C GLY A 168 6.14 -0.13 0.16
N GLU A 169 6.54 1.13 0.33
CA GLU A 169 7.03 2.02 -0.73
C GLU A 169 8.55 1.93 -0.77
N TYR A 170 9.11 1.67 -1.95
CA TYR A 170 10.54 1.36 -2.07
C TYR A 170 11.26 2.23 -3.09
N LYS A 171 12.48 2.62 -2.72
CA LYS A 171 13.49 3.18 -3.61
C LYS A 171 14.46 2.07 -4.03
N ILE A 172 14.51 1.80 -5.32
CA ILE A 172 15.37 0.76 -5.91
C ILE A 172 16.56 1.40 -6.62
N SER A 173 17.76 0.84 -6.40
CA SER A 173 18.97 1.22 -7.15
C SER A 173 19.91 0.03 -7.39
N PHE A 174 20.71 0.12 -8.44
CA PHE A 174 21.76 -0.84 -8.79
C PHE A 174 23.10 -0.15 -8.60
N ASP A 175 23.93 -0.62 -7.66
CA ASP A 175 25.23 0.01 -7.41
C ASP A 175 26.08 -0.02 -8.68
N GLU A 176 26.71 1.11 -8.99
CA GLU A 176 27.58 1.32 -10.16
C GLU A 176 26.91 1.09 -11.54
N HIS A 177 25.59 0.95 -11.60
CA HIS A 177 24.84 0.79 -12.84
C HIS A 177 23.66 1.76 -12.89
N ARG A 178 23.44 2.38 -14.05
CA ARG A 178 22.20 3.13 -14.31
C ARG A 178 21.13 2.18 -14.84
N MET A 179 19.88 2.56 -14.63
CA MET A 179 18.71 1.88 -15.16
C MET A 179 18.13 2.69 -16.32
N LEU A 180 17.84 2.05 -17.45
CA LEU A 180 17.04 2.65 -18.52
C LEU A 180 15.58 2.24 -18.30
N ILE A 181 14.74 3.12 -17.78
CA ILE A 181 13.30 2.85 -17.64
C ILE A 181 12.65 2.86 -19.03
N ILE A 182 11.87 1.83 -19.34
CA ILE A 182 11.28 1.63 -20.68
C ILE A 182 9.78 1.38 -20.69
N ALA A 183 9.19 0.96 -19.57
CA ALA A 183 7.75 0.75 -19.45
C ALA A 183 7.27 0.92 -18.01
N THR A 184 5.98 1.19 -17.84
CA THR A 184 5.27 1.18 -16.54
C THR A 184 3.85 0.65 -16.71
N ASP A 185 3.36 -0.13 -15.75
CA ASP A 185 2.00 -0.71 -15.72
C ASP A 185 1.60 -1.41 -17.04
N GLY A 186 2.57 -2.08 -17.66
CA GLY A 186 2.41 -2.76 -18.93
C GLY A 186 2.36 -1.87 -20.18
N PHE A 187 2.71 -0.59 -20.08
CA PHE A 187 2.79 0.33 -21.22
C PHE A 187 4.21 0.82 -21.45
N ASP A 188 4.62 0.81 -22.72
CA ASP A 188 5.88 1.42 -23.12
C ASP A 188 5.90 2.93 -22.81
N ILE A 189 7.05 3.43 -22.39
CA ILE A 189 7.37 4.85 -22.27
C ILE A 189 8.61 5.18 -23.11
N SER A 190 8.78 6.46 -23.45
CA SER A 190 10.02 6.98 -23.99
C SER A 190 11.18 6.66 -23.02
N PRO A 191 12.28 6.02 -23.48
CA PRO A 191 13.33 5.55 -22.59
C PRO A 191 14.05 6.69 -21.86
N VAL A 192 14.23 6.55 -20.54
CA VAL A 192 14.94 7.54 -19.71
C VAL A 192 16.01 6.86 -18.85
N TRP A 193 17.19 7.46 -18.77
CA TRP A 193 18.25 6.96 -17.89
C TRP A 193 18.07 7.49 -16.47
N ILE A 194 17.92 6.58 -15.51
CA ILE A 194 17.70 6.87 -14.09
C ILE A 194 18.70 6.14 -13.19
N ASP A 195 18.81 6.62 -11.96
CA ASP A 195 19.66 6.08 -10.89
C ASP A 195 18.84 5.41 -9.80
N TYR A 196 17.66 5.99 -9.53
CA TYR A 196 16.75 5.54 -8.50
C TYR A 196 15.34 5.44 -9.07
N LEU A 197 14.65 4.35 -8.73
CA LEU A 197 13.24 4.17 -9.05
C LEU A 197 12.45 4.09 -7.74
N PHE A 198 11.48 4.98 -7.56
CA PHE A 198 10.45 4.78 -6.54
C PHE A 198 9.34 3.90 -7.09
N ILE A 199 8.92 2.89 -6.34
CA ILE A 199 7.84 2.00 -6.72
C ILE A 199 6.89 1.76 -5.55
N ASN A 200 5.61 1.96 -5.78
CA ASN A 200 4.55 1.87 -4.77
C ASN A 200 3.74 0.58 -4.95
N PRO A 201 3.06 0.08 -3.91
CA PRO A 201 2.15 -1.06 -4.02
C PRO A 201 1.22 -0.95 -5.22
N GLY A 202 1.20 -1.99 -6.07
CA GLY A 202 0.38 -2.04 -7.28
C GLY A 202 1.13 -1.74 -8.57
N GLU A 203 2.16 -0.91 -8.51
CA GLU A 203 2.89 -0.48 -9.71
C GLU A 203 3.82 -1.55 -10.28
N THR A 204 4.03 -1.46 -11.59
CA THR A 204 5.07 -2.21 -12.29
C THR A 204 5.94 -1.30 -13.15
N TYR A 205 7.21 -1.68 -13.30
CA TYR A 205 8.18 -0.97 -14.13
C TYR A 205 9.11 -1.96 -14.82
N ASP A 206 9.35 -1.76 -16.12
CA ASP A 206 10.42 -2.47 -16.82
C ASP A 206 11.62 -1.53 -16.97
N VAL A 207 12.79 -1.99 -16.52
CA VAL A 207 14.06 -1.27 -16.65
C VAL A 207 15.10 -2.14 -17.32
N ILE A 208 15.99 -1.56 -18.12
CA ILE A 208 17.17 -2.24 -18.67
C ILE A 208 18.41 -1.83 -17.88
N VAL A 209 19.18 -2.82 -17.44
CA VAL A 209 20.52 -2.64 -16.86
C VAL A 209 21.54 -3.28 -17.80
N ILE A 210 22.51 -2.49 -18.25
CA ILE A 210 23.59 -2.94 -19.13
C ILE A 210 24.77 -3.37 -18.27
N ALA A 211 25.19 -4.63 -18.40
CA ALA A 211 26.28 -5.20 -17.62
C ALA A 211 27.66 -4.88 -18.24
N ASN A 212 28.00 -3.60 -18.39
CA ASN A 212 29.22 -3.13 -19.06
C ASN A 212 30.39 -2.78 -18.13
N ASN A 213 30.24 -3.00 -16.81
CA ASN A 213 31.32 -2.79 -15.86
C ASN A 213 32.31 -3.95 -15.88
N THR A 214 33.48 -3.74 -15.24
CA THR A 214 34.42 -4.83 -14.96
C THR A 214 33.69 -5.96 -14.22
N PRO A 215 33.81 -7.23 -14.66
CA PRO A 215 33.07 -8.32 -14.05
C PRO A 215 33.28 -8.43 -12.53
N GLY A 216 32.18 -8.38 -11.80
CA GLY A 216 32.17 -8.35 -10.34
C GLY A 216 30.78 -8.60 -9.78
N ASN A 217 30.63 -8.39 -8.47
CA ASN A 217 29.34 -8.45 -7.80
C ASN A 217 28.95 -7.05 -7.32
N PHE A 218 27.68 -6.69 -7.53
CA PHE A 218 27.16 -5.37 -7.18
C PHE A 218 25.89 -5.52 -6.35
N TRP A 219 25.69 -4.63 -5.38
CA TRP A 219 24.46 -4.57 -4.61
C TRP A 219 23.31 -4.02 -5.45
N ILE A 220 22.16 -4.65 -5.32
CA ILE A 220 20.87 -4.05 -5.66
C ILE A 220 20.20 -3.72 -4.33
N ARG A 221 19.81 -2.46 -4.17
CA ARG A 221 19.26 -1.92 -2.92
C ARG A 221 17.77 -1.68 -3.09
N VAL A 222 17.00 -2.14 -2.11
CA VAL A 222 15.57 -1.86 -1.96
C VAL A 222 15.40 -1.17 -0.62
N GLU A 223 15.39 0.16 -0.63
CA GLU A 223 15.31 1.00 0.56
C GLU A 223 13.87 1.46 0.79
N SER A 224 13.41 1.49 2.04
CA SER A 224 12.15 2.14 2.38
C SER A 224 12.24 3.64 2.08
N ASP A 225 11.10 4.29 1.87
CA ASP A 225 10.98 5.74 1.73
C ASP A 225 11.04 6.50 3.07
N GLU A 226 10.99 5.78 4.20
CA GLU A 226 11.08 6.35 5.56
C GLU A 226 12.45 6.99 5.84
N VAL A 227 12.48 8.31 5.92
CA VAL A 227 13.71 9.11 6.09
C VAL A 227 13.71 10.01 7.33
N LEU A 228 12.59 10.09 8.04
CA LEU A 228 12.45 10.89 9.26
C LEU A 228 11.82 10.10 10.42
N ASP A 229 12.26 10.38 11.65
CA ASP A 229 11.63 9.88 12.88
C ASP A 229 10.45 10.75 13.35
N ALA A 230 9.84 10.38 14.48
CA ALA A 230 8.70 11.08 15.08
C ALA A 230 9.03 12.55 15.43
N GLN A 231 10.30 12.86 15.69
CA GLN A 231 10.83 14.18 16.02
C GLN A 231 11.32 14.95 14.77
N LYS A 232 11.11 14.40 13.57
CA LYS A 232 11.58 14.95 12.28
C LYS A 232 13.11 15.00 12.17
N ASN A 233 13.83 14.15 12.90
CA ASN A 233 15.26 13.95 12.66
C ASN A 233 15.46 12.98 11.50
N ARG A 234 16.52 13.19 10.73
CA ARG A 234 16.91 12.29 9.64
C ARG A 234 17.31 10.92 10.20
N ILE A 235 16.74 9.88 9.61
CA ILE A 235 17.08 8.48 9.91
C ILE A 235 17.60 7.79 8.65
N LYS A 236 18.31 6.69 8.85
CA LYS A 236 18.69 5.81 7.74
C LYS A 236 17.48 4.94 7.37
N PRO A 237 17.10 4.87 6.08
CA PRO A 237 16.08 3.95 5.61
C PRO A 237 16.41 2.50 5.93
N ASN A 238 15.36 1.69 6.10
CA ASN A 238 15.51 0.25 6.12
C ASN A 238 15.89 -0.22 4.72
N ALA A 239 16.85 -1.13 4.59
CA ALA A 239 17.33 -1.58 3.30
C ALA A 239 17.32 -3.11 3.21
N SER A 240 16.82 -3.61 2.10
CA SER A 240 16.93 -5.01 1.68
C SER A 240 17.83 -5.09 0.47
N PHE A 241 18.48 -6.22 0.29
CA PHE A 241 19.55 -6.37 -0.68
C PHE A 241 19.29 -7.58 -1.57
N ALA A 242 19.65 -7.43 -2.84
CA ALA A 242 19.91 -8.51 -3.78
C ALA A 242 21.29 -8.29 -4.42
N GLN A 243 21.76 -9.26 -5.19
CA GLN A 243 23.07 -9.21 -5.83
C GLN A 243 22.93 -9.29 -7.35
N LEU A 244 23.53 -8.32 -8.04
CA LEU A 244 23.83 -8.43 -9.46
C LEU A 244 25.17 -9.15 -9.60
N HIS A 245 25.16 -10.35 -10.16
CA HIS A 245 26.33 -11.22 -10.24
C HIS A 245 26.76 -11.42 -11.68
N TYR A 246 27.96 -10.95 -12.03
CA TYR A 246 28.56 -11.27 -13.31
C TYR A 246 29.06 -12.72 -13.28
N GLN A 247 28.78 -13.49 -14.32
CA GLN A 247 29.20 -14.90 -14.42
C GLN A 247 30.71 -15.11 -14.23
N GLU A 248 31.49 -14.09 -14.56
CA GLU A 248 32.96 -14.08 -14.51
C GLU A 248 33.51 -13.50 -13.20
N ALA A 249 32.65 -13.15 -12.23
CA ALA A 249 33.06 -12.58 -10.96
C ALA A 249 33.87 -13.60 -10.12
N LYS A 250 34.98 -13.13 -9.53
CA LYS A 250 35.90 -13.96 -8.73
C LYS A 250 35.65 -13.92 -7.22
N SER A 251 34.96 -12.88 -6.74
CA SER A 251 34.57 -12.73 -5.33
C SER A 251 33.17 -13.32 -5.12
N ASP A 252 32.86 -13.71 -3.89
CA ASP A 252 31.51 -14.17 -3.52
C ASP A 252 30.57 -13.01 -3.14
N PHE A 253 31.10 -11.89 -2.63
CA PHE A 253 30.30 -10.78 -2.09
C PHE A 253 30.56 -9.43 -2.78
N PRO A 254 29.53 -8.57 -2.94
CA PRO A 254 29.70 -7.21 -3.44
C PRO A 254 30.40 -6.28 -2.45
N GLU A 255 31.40 -5.55 -2.93
CA GLU A 255 32.03 -4.40 -2.24
C GLU A 255 31.58 -3.05 -2.80
N SER A 256 30.64 -3.08 -3.74
CA SER A 256 30.14 -1.91 -4.46
C SER A 256 29.54 -0.85 -3.52
N LYS A 257 29.61 0.40 -3.96
CA LYS A 257 29.00 1.53 -3.25
C LYS A 257 27.88 2.12 -4.08
N ASN A 258 26.92 2.71 -3.37
CA ASN A 258 25.88 3.49 -4.02
C ASN A 258 26.48 4.73 -4.72
N ARG A 259 25.85 5.18 -5.80
CA ARG A 259 26.33 6.31 -6.60
C ARG A 259 26.26 7.62 -5.82
N GLU A 260 27.36 8.38 -5.82
CA GLU A 260 27.40 9.72 -5.26
C GLU A 260 27.06 10.76 -6.33
N CYS A 261 26.03 11.56 -6.10
CA CYS A 261 25.54 12.57 -7.04
C CYS A 261 26.33 13.88 -6.92
N SER A 262 26.67 14.51 -8.04
CA SER A 262 27.44 15.76 -8.07
C SER A 262 26.78 16.82 -8.94
N SER A 263 27.18 18.08 -8.81
CA SER A 263 26.66 19.17 -9.65
C SER A 263 26.98 19.01 -11.14
N SER A 264 28.12 18.40 -11.48
CA SER A 264 28.50 18.09 -12.86
C SER A 264 27.84 16.83 -13.42
N ASP A 265 27.32 15.96 -12.55
CA ASP A 265 26.75 14.67 -12.90
C ASP A 265 25.62 14.33 -11.91
N PRO A 266 24.44 14.96 -12.07
CA PRO A 266 23.33 14.80 -11.15
C PRO A 266 22.67 13.43 -11.30
N CYS A 267 22.15 12.90 -10.20
CA CYS A 267 21.36 11.68 -10.23
C CYS A 267 19.93 11.96 -10.69
N VAL A 268 19.32 11.00 -11.38
CA VAL A 268 17.92 11.08 -11.80
C VAL A 268 17.09 10.06 -11.03
N MET A 269 16.03 10.53 -10.37
CA MET A 269 15.07 9.72 -9.60
C MET A 269 13.74 9.70 -10.35
N ALA A 270 13.23 8.52 -10.70
CA ALA A 270 11.93 8.36 -11.33
C ALA A 270 10.81 8.09 -10.32
N ASN A 271 9.59 8.48 -10.71
CA ASN A 271 8.35 8.26 -9.97
C ASN A 271 8.36 8.90 -8.58
N CYS A 272 8.99 10.07 -8.45
CA CYS A 272 8.95 10.85 -7.23
C CYS A 272 7.53 11.40 -7.02
N HIS A 273 6.97 11.15 -5.84
CA HIS A 273 5.68 11.72 -5.49
C HIS A 273 5.79 13.05 -4.73
N TRP A 274 7.01 13.57 -4.53
CA TRP A 274 7.30 14.88 -3.92
C TRP A 274 7.79 15.90 -4.95
N GLY A 275 7.68 17.18 -4.64
CA GLY A 275 8.10 18.26 -5.53
C GLY A 275 9.62 18.35 -5.64
N SER A 276 10.12 18.89 -6.76
CA SER A 276 11.56 19.15 -6.97
C SER A 276 12.16 20.03 -5.87
N LYS A 277 11.37 20.99 -5.34
CA LYS A 277 11.75 21.83 -4.19
C LYS A 277 12.05 21.00 -2.94
N THR A 278 11.23 20.00 -2.63
CA THR A 278 11.47 19.05 -1.52
C THR A 278 12.77 18.30 -1.75
N MET A 279 12.95 17.69 -2.92
CA MET A 279 14.13 16.88 -3.19
C MET A 279 15.44 17.69 -3.13
N SER A 280 15.42 18.96 -3.56
CA SER A 280 16.59 19.84 -3.48
C SER A 280 17.15 20.03 -2.06
N LYS A 281 16.33 19.82 -1.01
CA LYS A 281 16.76 19.88 0.40
C LYS A 281 17.36 18.58 0.92
N TRP A 282 17.02 17.47 0.28
CA TRP A 282 17.53 16.15 0.62
C TRP A 282 18.80 15.84 -0.16
N ASN A 283 18.78 16.11 -1.46
CA ASN A 283 19.91 15.95 -2.35
C ASN A 283 19.87 17.05 -3.43
N PRO A 284 20.68 18.13 -3.31
CA PRO A 284 20.68 19.23 -4.27
C PRO A 284 21.22 18.82 -5.66
N HIS A 285 21.85 17.65 -5.77
CA HIS A 285 22.37 17.10 -7.02
C HIS A 285 21.48 15.98 -7.55
N ALA A 286 20.23 15.87 -7.09
CA ALA A 286 19.26 14.92 -7.61
C ALA A 286 18.12 15.65 -8.32
N GLN A 287 17.77 15.16 -9.51
CA GLN A 287 16.57 15.52 -10.23
C GLN A 287 15.48 14.49 -9.92
N CYS A 288 14.36 14.95 -9.38
CA CYS A 288 13.15 14.14 -9.25
C CYS A 288 12.27 14.33 -10.47
N MET A 289 11.86 13.22 -11.09
CA MET A 289 10.83 13.16 -12.10
C MET A 289 9.60 12.52 -11.48
N SER A 290 8.47 13.22 -11.54
CA SER A 290 7.17 12.61 -11.28
C SER A 290 6.80 11.67 -12.41
N VAL A 291 5.77 10.85 -12.18
CA VAL A 291 5.26 9.99 -13.23
C VAL A 291 4.70 10.78 -14.43
N ALA A 292 4.21 12.00 -14.23
CA ALA A 292 3.70 12.85 -15.30
C ALA A 292 4.80 13.47 -16.18
N ASP A 293 6.06 13.40 -15.75
CA ASP A 293 7.23 13.82 -16.53
C ASP A 293 7.74 12.69 -17.47
N LEU A 294 7.19 11.48 -17.33
CA LEU A 294 7.41 10.39 -18.29
C LEU A 294 6.48 10.58 -19.49
N GLU A 295 6.91 10.11 -20.65
CA GLU A 295 6.16 10.28 -21.89
C GLU A 295 5.86 8.93 -22.53
N ALA A 296 4.68 8.79 -23.13
CA ALA A 296 4.42 7.68 -24.05
C ALA A 296 5.27 7.85 -25.33
N PRO A 297 5.73 6.76 -25.99
CA PRO A 297 6.52 6.85 -27.20
C PRO A 297 5.76 7.55 -28.34
N SER A 298 6.45 8.32 -29.19
CA SER A 298 5.79 9.09 -30.27
C SER A 298 5.06 8.23 -31.32
N HIS A 299 5.31 6.93 -31.35
CA HIS A 299 4.71 5.97 -32.29
C HIS A 299 3.56 5.15 -31.69
N THR A 300 3.31 5.25 -30.38
CA THR A 300 2.03 4.79 -29.84
C THR A 300 0.98 5.76 -30.36
N ASN A 301 0.00 5.25 -31.12
CA ASN A 301 -1.25 5.96 -31.32
C ASN A 301 -1.84 6.10 -29.93
N VAL A 302 -1.57 7.22 -29.26
CA VAL A 302 -2.21 7.54 -28.00
C VAL A 302 -3.68 7.65 -28.40
N GLU A 303 -4.48 6.61 -28.13
CA GLU A 303 -5.94 6.69 -28.10
C GLU A 303 -6.38 7.57 -26.91
N SER A 304 -5.61 8.60 -26.56
CA SER A 304 -6.10 9.73 -25.80
C SER A 304 -6.90 10.52 -26.83
N PRO A 305 -8.23 10.61 -26.70
CA PRO A 305 -8.98 11.56 -27.51
C PRO A 305 -8.29 12.90 -27.36
N LYS A 306 -7.79 13.46 -28.47
CA LYS A 306 -7.25 14.82 -28.49
C LYS A 306 -8.40 15.73 -28.10
N ALA A 307 -8.51 16.07 -26.82
CA ALA A 307 -9.53 16.97 -26.34
C ALA A 307 -9.25 18.35 -26.94
N PHE A 308 -9.95 18.70 -28.01
CA PHE A 308 -10.11 20.07 -28.46
C PHE A 308 -11.54 20.48 -28.19
N GLN A 309 -11.71 21.47 -27.31
CA GLN A 309 -12.94 22.26 -27.09
C GLN A 309 -14.23 21.46 -27.12
N GLU A 310 -14.43 20.58 -26.15
CA GLU A 310 -15.67 19.83 -26.05
C GLU A 310 -16.57 20.46 -24.99
N SER A 311 -17.81 20.69 -25.40
CA SER A 311 -18.85 21.36 -24.63
C SER A 311 -19.17 20.61 -23.32
N ALA A 312 -19.93 21.22 -22.42
CA ALA A 312 -20.40 20.55 -21.19
C ALA A 312 -21.13 19.20 -21.44
N ASN A 313 -21.56 18.95 -22.68
CA ASN A 313 -22.23 17.70 -23.05
C ASN A 313 -21.26 16.54 -23.32
N GLU A 314 -20.01 16.81 -23.66
CA GLU A 314 -19.02 15.82 -24.13
C GLU A 314 -17.93 15.53 -23.09
N PHE A 315 -17.80 16.41 -22.08
CA PHE A 315 -16.84 16.29 -21.00
C PHE A 315 -17.52 15.95 -19.66
N GLN A 316 -16.85 15.17 -18.82
CA GLN A 316 -17.22 14.96 -17.42
C GLN A 316 -15.98 14.96 -16.51
N GLU A 317 -16.14 15.54 -15.32
CA GLU A 317 -15.05 15.71 -14.35
C GLU A 317 -15.51 15.29 -12.96
N PHE A 318 -14.68 14.52 -12.29
CA PHE A 318 -14.91 14.06 -10.92
C PHE A 318 -13.72 14.43 -10.05
N PHE A 319 -14.01 14.86 -8.81
CA PHE A 319 -13.00 15.07 -7.78
C PHE A 319 -13.16 13.96 -6.74
N LEU A 320 -12.11 13.17 -6.54
CA LEU A 320 -12.07 12.05 -5.61
C LEU A 320 -10.93 12.27 -4.62
N ASN A 321 -11.29 12.61 -3.39
CA ASN A 321 -10.36 12.82 -2.30
C ASN A 321 -10.19 11.54 -1.50
N PHE A 322 -9.00 10.93 -1.59
CA PHE A 322 -8.58 9.77 -0.83
C PHE A 322 -7.95 10.27 0.46
N HIS A 323 -8.67 10.17 1.57
CA HIS A 323 -8.25 10.82 2.81
C HIS A 323 -8.84 10.16 4.05
N PHE A 324 -8.38 10.59 5.21
CA PHE A 324 -8.92 10.17 6.49
C PHE A 324 -9.96 11.19 7.00
N SER A 325 -11.18 10.73 7.27
CA SER A 325 -12.28 11.60 7.72
C SER A 325 -12.98 11.09 8.98
N GLY A 326 -13.54 12.01 9.77
CA GLY A 326 -14.33 11.74 10.99
C GLY A 326 -14.58 13.02 11.81
N SER A 327 -15.70 13.10 12.54
CA SER A 327 -16.10 14.31 13.29
C SER A 327 -15.34 14.56 14.61
N ASP A 328 -14.50 13.61 15.04
CA ASP A 328 -13.58 13.75 16.16
C ASP A 328 -12.20 13.27 15.70
N GLN A 329 -11.14 14.03 16.02
CA GLN A 329 -9.72 13.66 15.82
C GLN A 329 -9.40 12.27 16.41
N ARG A 330 -10.30 11.71 17.24
CA ARG A 330 -10.19 10.39 17.84
C ARG A 330 -10.59 9.20 16.97
N LEU A 331 -11.29 9.40 15.85
CA LEU A 331 -11.91 8.33 15.05
C LEU A 331 -11.83 8.55 13.54
N GLU A 332 -10.71 9.07 13.06
CA GLU A 332 -10.40 9.19 11.62
C GLU A 332 -10.49 7.81 10.92
N ARG A 333 -11.20 7.75 9.78
CA ARG A 333 -11.36 6.54 8.96
C ARG A 333 -10.98 6.82 7.53
N ALA A 334 -10.34 5.83 6.90
CA ALA A 334 -10.02 5.93 5.48
C ALA A 334 -11.31 6.00 4.65
N SER A 335 -11.31 6.90 3.68
CA SER A 335 -12.52 7.28 2.96
C SER A 335 -12.19 7.85 1.58
N VAL A 336 -13.18 7.83 0.70
CA VAL A 336 -13.16 8.62 -0.53
C VAL A 336 -14.28 9.64 -0.44
N ASN A 337 -13.96 10.94 -0.51
CA ASN A 337 -14.93 12.02 -0.34
C ASN A 337 -15.74 11.91 0.97
N THR A 338 -15.08 11.54 2.08
CA THR A 338 -15.70 11.30 3.41
C THR A 338 -16.68 10.12 3.47
N ILE A 339 -16.73 9.31 2.42
CA ILE A 339 -17.52 8.08 2.40
C ILE A 339 -16.59 6.93 2.74
N HIS A 340 -16.90 6.25 3.85
CA HIS A 340 -16.22 5.03 4.23
C HIS A 340 -16.86 3.84 3.51
N PHE A 341 -16.13 3.27 2.57
CA PHE A 341 -16.63 2.20 1.71
C PHE A 341 -16.99 0.96 2.52
N LYS A 342 -18.18 0.43 2.25
CA LYS A 342 -18.59 -0.91 2.67
C LYS A 342 -18.92 -1.73 1.44
N ASN A 343 -18.48 -2.98 1.46
CA ASN A 343 -18.91 -3.96 0.47
C ASN A 343 -20.43 -4.07 0.46
N PRO A 344 -21.05 -4.14 -0.72
CA PRO A 344 -22.49 -4.37 -0.83
C PRO A 344 -22.82 -5.79 -0.34
N PRO A 345 -24.07 -6.06 0.06
CA PRO A 345 -24.50 -7.38 0.51
C PRO A 345 -24.45 -8.44 -0.60
N GLU A 346 -24.54 -8.02 -1.86
CA GLU A 346 -24.39 -8.86 -3.05
C GLU A 346 -23.45 -8.18 -4.04
N ALA A 347 -22.72 -8.98 -4.82
CA ALA A 347 -21.78 -8.45 -5.81
C ALA A 347 -22.51 -7.64 -6.88
N LEU A 348 -22.11 -6.37 -7.08
CA LEU A 348 -22.76 -5.45 -8.02
C LEU A 348 -22.80 -6.00 -9.45
N GLN A 349 -21.72 -6.64 -9.91
CA GLN A 349 -21.70 -7.23 -11.24
C GLN A 349 -22.63 -8.46 -11.35
N VAL A 350 -22.97 -9.11 -10.23
CA VAL A 350 -23.89 -10.27 -10.18
C VAL A 350 -25.35 -9.85 -10.06
N ASN A 351 -25.61 -8.81 -9.28
CA ASN A 351 -26.92 -8.20 -9.11
C ASN A 351 -26.83 -6.67 -9.31
N PRO A 352 -26.80 -6.20 -10.58
CA PRO A 352 -26.62 -4.79 -10.91
C PRO A 352 -27.70 -3.86 -10.34
N GLU A 353 -28.93 -4.35 -10.15
CA GLU A 353 -30.05 -3.57 -9.59
C GLU A 353 -29.79 -3.12 -8.14
N THR A 354 -28.84 -3.75 -7.44
CA THR A 354 -28.36 -3.30 -6.12
C THR A 354 -27.87 -1.85 -6.15
N VAL A 355 -27.41 -1.35 -7.30
CA VAL A 355 -26.95 0.03 -7.45
C VAL A 355 -28.06 1.07 -7.23
N ASP A 356 -29.32 0.67 -7.43
CA ASP A 356 -30.47 1.55 -7.28
C ASP A 356 -31.01 1.57 -5.82
N ASP A 357 -30.51 0.68 -4.94
CA ASP A 357 -30.88 0.66 -3.52
C ASP A 357 -30.09 1.72 -2.73
N GLN A 358 -30.77 2.82 -2.41
CA GLN A 358 -30.22 3.94 -1.65
C GLN A 358 -29.83 3.60 -0.20
N ASN A 359 -30.27 2.45 0.34
CA ASN A 359 -29.84 1.99 1.66
C ASN A 359 -28.47 1.28 1.61
N VAL A 360 -28.05 0.83 0.42
CA VAL A 360 -26.80 0.12 0.19
C VAL A 360 -25.77 1.05 -0.46
N VAL A 361 -26.18 1.67 -1.57
CA VAL A 361 -25.32 2.51 -2.39
C VAL A 361 -25.51 3.97 -2.05
N CYS A 362 -24.39 4.68 -2.04
CA CYS A 362 -24.35 6.11 -1.84
C CYS A 362 -23.47 6.79 -2.87
N ASN A 363 -23.78 8.06 -3.11
CA ASN A 363 -23.00 8.97 -3.92
C ASN A 363 -22.99 10.34 -3.24
N ASN A 364 -22.08 11.22 -3.65
CA ASN A 364 -21.96 12.57 -3.09
C ASN A 364 -23.22 13.45 -3.24
N THR A 365 -24.26 13.02 -3.97
CA THR A 365 -25.48 13.80 -4.20
C THR A 365 -26.63 13.48 -3.24
N ASN A 366 -26.69 12.29 -2.66
CA ASN A 366 -27.81 11.83 -1.81
C ASN A 366 -27.40 11.65 -0.34
N MET A 367 -26.53 12.54 0.16
CA MET A 367 -25.87 12.38 1.47
C MET A 367 -26.68 12.88 2.67
N ASP A 368 -27.83 13.53 2.46
CA ASP A 368 -28.68 14.05 3.54
C ASP A 368 -29.20 12.95 4.49
N GLN A 369 -29.22 11.71 4.02
CA GLN A 369 -29.60 10.53 4.81
C GLN A 369 -28.43 9.97 5.64
N CYS A 370 -27.21 10.42 5.37
CA CYS A 370 -26.02 9.99 6.06
C CYS A 370 -25.71 10.95 7.21
N GLY A 371 -25.59 10.42 8.43
CA GLY A 371 -25.15 11.20 9.58
C GLY A 371 -23.68 11.65 9.46
N GLU A 372 -23.09 12.13 10.56
CA GLU A 372 -21.68 12.56 10.60
C GLU A 372 -20.69 11.49 10.12
N TYR A 373 -21.07 10.21 10.19
CA TYR A 373 -20.29 9.08 9.71
C TYR A 373 -21.01 8.35 8.59
N CYS A 374 -20.57 8.55 7.34
CA CYS A 374 -21.18 7.88 6.21
C CYS A 374 -20.50 6.56 5.86
N GLN A 375 -21.26 5.46 5.90
CA GLN A 375 -20.78 4.12 5.60
C GLN A 375 -21.72 3.38 4.66
N CYS A 376 -21.27 3.13 3.43
CA CYS A 376 -22.09 2.60 2.35
C CYS A 376 -21.20 2.19 1.17
N THR A 377 -21.78 1.54 0.16
CA THR A 377 -21.09 1.24 -1.09
C THR A 377 -21.03 2.50 -1.94
N HIS A 378 -19.90 3.19 -1.96
CA HIS A 378 -19.71 4.41 -2.75
C HIS A 378 -19.65 4.07 -4.23
N VAL A 379 -20.60 4.56 -5.02
CA VAL A 379 -20.64 4.37 -6.48
C VAL A 379 -20.73 5.72 -7.18
N ILE A 380 -19.88 5.93 -8.20
CA ILE A 380 -20.00 7.04 -9.15
C ILE A 380 -20.29 6.51 -10.54
N LYS A 381 -21.15 7.22 -11.29
CA LYS A 381 -21.53 6.84 -12.66
C LYS A 381 -20.67 7.58 -13.68
N VAL A 382 -20.06 6.83 -14.60
CA VAL A 382 -19.16 7.32 -15.65
C VAL A 382 -19.75 6.97 -17.01
N ALA A 383 -20.04 7.98 -17.83
CA ALA A 383 -20.53 7.75 -19.20
C ALA A 383 -19.42 7.21 -20.14
N THR A 384 -19.76 6.25 -21.01
CA THR A 384 -18.84 5.56 -21.94
C THR A 384 -18.40 6.40 -23.14
N LYS A 385 -19.13 7.49 -23.44
CA LYS A 385 -18.94 8.33 -24.63
C LYS A 385 -18.44 9.73 -24.33
N LYS A 386 -18.03 10.00 -23.09
CA LYS A 386 -17.53 11.31 -22.66
C LYS A 386 -16.05 11.24 -22.34
N VAL A 387 -15.33 12.31 -22.67
CA VAL A 387 -13.98 12.50 -22.14
C VAL A 387 -14.10 12.68 -20.63
N THR A 388 -13.45 11.79 -19.89
CA THR A 388 -13.57 11.73 -18.43
C THR A 388 -12.27 12.12 -17.79
N HIS A 389 -12.26 13.23 -17.04
CA HIS A 389 -11.17 13.54 -16.13
C HIS A 389 -11.57 13.16 -14.71
N ILE A 390 -10.63 12.58 -13.99
CA ILE A 390 -10.75 12.35 -12.55
C ILE A 390 -9.56 13.06 -11.90
N VAL A 391 -9.86 13.97 -10.98
CA VAL A 391 -8.87 14.66 -10.16
C VAL A 391 -8.78 13.90 -8.85
N LEU A 392 -7.69 13.16 -8.68
CA LEU A 392 -7.39 12.41 -7.46
C LEU A 392 -6.69 13.35 -6.48
N LEU A 393 -7.17 13.37 -5.22
CA LEU A 393 -6.70 14.27 -4.16
C LEU A 393 -6.33 13.45 -2.92
N ALA A 394 -5.44 13.99 -2.09
CA ALA A 394 -5.08 13.41 -0.79
C ALA A 394 -4.89 14.49 0.28
N ASP A 395 -6.00 15.10 0.72
CA ASP A 395 -5.99 16.14 1.75
C ASP A 395 -7.20 16.01 2.70
N ASP A 396 -6.93 15.87 3.99
CA ASP A 396 -7.91 15.80 5.08
C ASP A 396 -7.91 17.08 5.94
N GLY A 397 -7.14 18.10 5.55
CA GLY A 397 -6.95 19.33 6.33
C GLY A 397 -6.06 19.14 7.56
N LEU A 398 -5.49 17.96 7.77
CA LEU A 398 -4.63 17.68 8.91
C LEU A 398 -3.21 18.17 8.69
N THR A 399 -2.48 18.30 9.80
CA THR A 399 -1.05 18.60 9.77
C THR A 399 -0.22 17.36 9.42
N LYS A 400 -0.79 16.17 9.61
CA LYS A 400 -0.19 14.87 9.31
C LYS A 400 -1.18 14.13 8.43
N GLY A 401 -0.77 13.79 7.22
CA GLY A 401 -1.49 12.89 6.32
C GLY A 401 -0.48 12.08 5.53
N THR A 402 -0.95 11.32 4.55
CA THR A 402 -0.11 10.41 3.78
C THR A 402 -0.42 10.49 2.30
N SER A 403 0.48 9.98 1.48
CA SER A 403 0.26 9.81 0.05
C SER A 403 -0.45 8.48 -0.20
N HIS A 404 -1.17 8.37 -1.31
CA HIS A 404 -2.01 7.20 -1.58
C HIS A 404 -1.77 6.65 -2.98
N PRO A 405 -1.23 5.42 -3.13
CA PRO A 405 -1.21 4.75 -4.43
C PRO A 405 -2.65 4.37 -4.78
N VAL A 406 -3.27 5.05 -5.75
CA VAL A 406 -4.64 4.79 -6.17
C VAL A 406 -4.63 3.90 -7.41
N HIS A 407 -5.27 2.75 -7.30
CA HIS A 407 -5.41 1.76 -8.37
C HIS A 407 -6.84 1.76 -8.91
N LEU A 408 -7.00 1.57 -10.23
CA LEU A 408 -8.28 1.41 -10.91
C LEU A 408 -8.37 0.06 -11.62
N HIS A 409 -9.41 -0.70 -11.29
CA HIS A 409 -9.73 -1.96 -11.96
C HIS A 409 -10.34 -1.76 -13.36
N GLY A 410 -10.16 -2.77 -14.22
CA GLY A 410 -10.85 -2.95 -15.51
C GLY A 410 -10.65 -1.88 -16.57
N ASN A 411 -9.92 -0.82 -16.25
CA ASN A 411 -9.66 0.32 -17.11
C ASN A 411 -8.21 0.75 -16.89
N ARG A 412 -7.69 1.54 -17.81
CA ARG A 412 -6.42 2.24 -17.64
C ARG A 412 -6.66 3.73 -17.78
N PHE A 413 -5.72 4.52 -17.30
CA PHE A 413 -5.82 5.97 -17.38
C PHE A 413 -4.51 6.60 -17.83
N TYR A 414 -4.64 7.75 -18.49
CA TYR A 414 -3.50 8.61 -18.80
C TYR A 414 -3.25 9.56 -17.63
N VAL A 415 -2.01 9.65 -17.16
CA VAL A 415 -1.64 10.64 -16.14
C VAL A 415 -1.30 11.95 -16.84
N LEU A 416 -2.19 12.93 -16.74
CA LEU A 416 -2.08 14.16 -17.51
C LEU A 416 -1.34 15.28 -16.77
N LYS A 417 -1.48 15.33 -15.44
CA LYS A 417 -0.86 16.38 -14.61
C LYS A 417 -0.64 15.86 -13.20
N TYR A 418 0.45 16.34 -12.61
CA TYR A 418 0.84 16.06 -11.23
C TYR A 418 1.14 17.36 -10.51
N SER A 419 0.68 17.52 -9.27
CA SER A 419 0.93 18.73 -8.47
C SER A 419 0.96 18.40 -6.98
N THR A 420 1.88 19.02 -6.23
CA THR A 420 2.06 18.78 -4.79
C THR A 420 1.39 19.86 -3.95
N GLY A 421 1.27 19.66 -2.64
CA GLY A 421 0.89 20.73 -1.72
C GLY A 421 1.91 21.88 -1.67
N GLU A 422 1.61 22.91 -0.86
CA GLU A 422 2.51 24.03 -0.65
C GLU A 422 3.74 23.59 0.16
N ILE A 423 4.90 23.69 -0.46
CA ILE A 423 6.19 23.30 0.12
C ILE A 423 6.83 24.50 0.81
N ASN A 424 7.21 24.33 2.07
CA ASN A 424 8.04 25.28 2.80
C ASN A 424 9.46 25.26 2.23
N GLU A 425 9.89 26.38 1.64
CA GLU A 425 11.19 26.46 0.95
C GLU A 425 12.40 26.37 1.88
N THR A 426 12.21 26.51 3.19
CA THR A 426 13.30 26.34 4.17
C THR A 426 13.48 24.86 4.50
N THR A 427 12.40 24.18 4.86
CA THR A 427 12.44 22.79 5.34
C THR A 427 12.37 21.76 4.21
N GLY A 428 11.73 22.10 3.09
CA GLY A 428 11.36 21.17 2.01
C GLY A 428 10.10 20.37 2.31
N PHE A 429 9.41 20.63 3.42
CA PHE A 429 8.21 19.89 3.83
C PHE A 429 6.94 20.47 3.21
N THR A 430 5.96 19.61 2.99
CA THR A 430 4.62 20.03 2.58
C THR A 430 3.83 20.50 3.81
N GLU A 431 3.52 21.79 3.87
CA GLU A 431 2.85 22.41 5.03
C GLU A 431 1.43 22.87 4.70
N GLY A 432 1.19 23.38 3.49
CA GLY A 432 -0.09 23.92 3.05
C GLY A 432 -0.79 23.07 1.99
N GLN A 433 -2.09 23.33 1.81
CA GLN A 433 -2.90 22.72 0.77
C GLN A 433 -2.47 23.21 -0.60
N ASN A 434 -2.66 22.40 -1.64
CA ASN A 434 -2.43 22.85 -3.00
C ASN A 434 -3.28 24.11 -3.36
N PRO A 435 -2.69 25.12 -4.01
CA PRO A 435 -3.38 26.39 -4.28
C PRO A 435 -4.42 26.31 -5.42
N ASP A 436 -4.43 25.24 -6.20
CA ASP A 436 -5.34 25.06 -7.33
C ASP A 436 -6.72 24.54 -6.91
N ILE A 437 -6.81 23.93 -5.72
CA ILE A 437 -8.00 23.23 -5.25
C ILE A 437 -8.72 24.06 -4.17
N GLN A 438 -10.04 24.05 -4.21
CA GLN A 438 -10.92 24.53 -3.16
C GLN A 438 -11.74 23.37 -2.62
N TYR A 439 -11.59 23.08 -1.33
CA TYR A 439 -12.36 22.05 -0.62
C TYR A 439 -13.60 22.63 0.05
N SER A 440 -14.64 21.82 0.21
CA SER A 440 -15.69 22.09 1.20
C SER A 440 -15.11 21.98 2.62
N PRO A 441 -15.72 22.63 3.64
CA PRO A 441 -15.21 22.59 5.01
C PRO A 441 -15.03 21.18 5.60
N ASP A 442 -15.81 20.22 5.11
CA ASP A 442 -15.77 18.81 5.52
C ASP A 442 -14.90 17.94 4.61
N PHE A 443 -14.22 18.50 3.60
CA PHE A 443 -13.38 17.77 2.64
C PHE A 443 -14.10 16.69 1.81
N ARG A 444 -15.44 16.71 1.82
CA ARG A 444 -16.31 15.81 1.06
C ARG A 444 -16.35 16.12 -0.43
N SER A 445 -16.21 17.40 -0.77
CA SER A 445 -16.22 17.87 -2.15
C SER A 445 -15.05 18.81 -2.40
N ALA A 446 -14.60 18.83 -3.64
CA ALA A 446 -13.56 19.71 -4.10
C ALA A 446 -13.89 20.22 -5.50
N GLN A 447 -13.30 21.36 -5.85
CA GLN A 447 -13.39 21.96 -7.17
C GLN A 447 -12.11 22.74 -7.47
N TRP A 448 -11.88 23.05 -8.74
CA TRP A 448 -10.87 24.04 -9.12
C TRP A 448 -11.16 25.39 -8.48
N ARG A 449 -10.17 25.97 -7.80
CA ARG A 449 -10.25 27.33 -7.24
C ARG A 449 -10.42 28.37 -8.35
N ASN A 450 -9.79 28.14 -9.50
CA ASN A 450 -10.03 28.91 -10.70
C ASN A 450 -11.10 28.24 -11.56
N SER A 451 -12.28 28.85 -11.63
CA SER A 451 -13.42 28.31 -12.39
C SER A 451 -13.17 28.22 -13.90
N SER A 452 -12.18 28.93 -14.45
CA SER A 452 -11.82 28.83 -15.87
C SER A 452 -11.14 27.51 -16.23
N TRP A 453 -10.67 26.73 -15.25
CA TRP A 453 -10.00 25.44 -15.48
C TRP A 453 -10.97 24.28 -15.69
N LYS A 454 -12.27 24.50 -15.47
CA LYS A 454 -13.32 23.54 -15.79
C LYS A 454 -13.27 23.15 -17.27
N TYR A 455 -13.83 21.97 -17.57
CA TYR A 455 -13.89 21.43 -18.94
C TYR A 455 -12.50 21.13 -19.53
N GLY A 456 -11.57 20.68 -18.68
CA GLY A 456 -10.23 20.27 -19.11
C GLY A 456 -9.27 21.42 -19.42
N ASN A 457 -9.63 22.67 -19.13
CA ASN A 457 -8.79 23.86 -19.36
C ASN A 457 -7.71 24.06 -18.28
N VAL A 458 -7.22 22.97 -17.71
CA VAL A 458 -6.20 22.98 -16.64
C VAL A 458 -4.83 23.33 -17.25
N PRO A 459 -4.15 24.38 -16.78
CA PRO A 459 -2.86 24.79 -17.33
C PRO A 459 -1.78 23.72 -17.16
N GLY A 460 -0.94 23.55 -18.19
CA GLY A 460 0.22 22.64 -18.14
C GLY A 460 -0.16 21.17 -18.03
N ILE A 461 -1.32 20.78 -18.55
CA ILE A 461 -1.75 19.39 -18.69
C ILE A 461 -1.08 18.77 -19.92
N ASN A 462 -0.50 17.57 -19.80
CA ASN A 462 0.07 16.84 -20.93
C ASN A 462 -1.05 16.09 -21.66
N ILE A 463 -1.38 16.54 -22.86
CA ILE A 463 -2.36 15.89 -23.76
C ILE A 463 -1.73 15.30 -25.02
N GLU A 464 -0.43 15.50 -25.22
CA GLU A 464 0.27 15.07 -26.43
C GLU A 464 0.76 13.63 -26.28
N ASN A 465 1.43 13.31 -25.18
CA ASN A 465 2.06 12.02 -24.92
C ASN A 465 2.03 11.61 -23.44
N PRO A 466 0.89 11.72 -22.72
CA PRO A 466 0.83 11.34 -21.32
C PRO A 466 1.08 9.84 -21.14
N PRO A 467 1.77 9.42 -20.06
CA PRO A 467 1.99 8.01 -19.78
C PRO A 467 0.69 7.35 -19.33
N GLN A 468 0.53 6.08 -19.69
CA GLN A 468 -0.63 5.27 -19.35
C GLN A 468 -0.31 4.36 -18.16
N LYS A 469 -1.21 4.31 -17.19
CA LYS A 469 -1.06 3.59 -15.93
C LYS A 469 -2.36 2.96 -15.46
N ASP A 470 -2.25 2.09 -14.47
CA ASP A 470 -3.39 1.57 -13.70
C ASP A 470 -3.31 1.93 -12.20
N THR A 471 -2.14 2.35 -11.72
CA THR A 471 -1.88 2.72 -10.33
C THR A 471 -1.06 3.99 -10.26
N VAL A 472 -1.50 5.03 -9.55
CA VAL A 472 -0.73 6.27 -9.41
C VAL A 472 -0.65 6.75 -7.98
N MET A 473 0.54 7.16 -7.55
CA MET A 473 0.72 7.78 -6.24
C MET A 473 0.11 9.18 -6.21
N VAL A 474 -0.89 9.40 -5.37
CA VAL A 474 -1.50 10.70 -5.15
C VAL A 474 -0.72 11.40 -4.03
N PRO A 475 -0.10 12.57 -4.30
CA PRO A 475 0.75 13.25 -3.34
C PRO A 475 -0.04 13.79 -2.16
N PHE A 476 0.54 13.70 -0.96
CA PHE A 476 0.05 14.38 0.23
C PHE A 476 -0.20 15.88 -0.02
N LYS A 477 -1.43 16.33 0.27
CA LYS A 477 -1.95 17.69 0.02
C LYS A 477 -1.90 18.16 -1.43
N GLY A 478 -1.67 17.25 -2.37
CA GLY A 478 -1.59 17.54 -3.79
C GLY A 478 -2.69 16.85 -4.59
N TYR A 479 -2.49 16.76 -5.90
CA TYR A 479 -3.42 16.13 -6.80
C TYR A 479 -2.76 15.50 -8.02
N VAL A 480 -3.50 14.57 -8.63
CA VAL A 480 -3.18 14.00 -9.95
C VAL A 480 -4.42 14.13 -10.85
N VAL A 481 -4.25 14.66 -12.05
CA VAL A 481 -5.31 14.66 -13.07
C VAL A 481 -5.10 13.45 -13.96
N ILE A 482 -6.06 12.53 -13.96
CA ILE A 482 -6.06 11.37 -14.84
C ILE A 482 -7.19 11.48 -15.87
N ARG A 483 -6.97 10.91 -17.06
CA ARG A 483 -8.00 10.74 -18.09
C ARG A 483 -8.31 9.28 -18.28
N LEU A 484 -9.57 8.94 -18.11
CA LEU A 484 -10.09 7.60 -18.23
C LEU A 484 -10.61 7.34 -19.66
N LEU A 485 -10.23 6.22 -20.24
CA LEU A 485 -10.92 5.63 -21.39
C LEU A 485 -12.06 4.77 -20.84
N ALA A 486 -13.27 5.32 -20.79
CA ALA A 486 -14.44 4.65 -20.22
C ALA A 486 -15.08 3.68 -21.23
N ASP A 487 -14.28 2.79 -21.84
CA ASP A 487 -14.70 1.89 -22.94
C ASP A 487 -15.09 0.48 -22.47
N SER A 488 -15.04 0.24 -21.16
CA SER A 488 -15.30 -1.06 -20.53
C SER A 488 -16.52 -0.97 -19.61
N PRO A 489 -17.76 -1.14 -20.11
CA PRO A 489 -18.96 -1.09 -19.28
C PRO A 489 -18.96 -2.15 -18.17
N GLY A 490 -19.23 -1.73 -16.94
CA GLY A 490 -19.17 -2.60 -15.77
C GLY A 490 -19.03 -1.84 -14.45
N PHE A 491 -18.90 -2.58 -13.35
CA PHE A 491 -18.58 -2.04 -12.03
C PHE A 491 -17.10 -2.27 -11.71
N TRP A 492 -16.33 -1.19 -11.61
CA TRP A 492 -14.89 -1.25 -11.43
C TRP A 492 -14.47 -0.57 -10.14
N LEU A 493 -13.76 -1.30 -9.29
CA LEU A 493 -13.26 -0.75 -8.04
C LEU A 493 -12.08 0.20 -8.32
N MET A 494 -12.10 1.36 -7.69
CA MET A 494 -10.95 2.25 -7.53
C MET A 494 -10.64 2.36 -6.04
N HIS A 495 -9.41 2.05 -5.64
CA HIS A 495 -9.07 2.02 -4.22
C HIS A 495 -7.61 2.40 -3.98
N CYS A 496 -7.31 2.78 -2.74
CA CYS A 496 -5.92 2.87 -2.31
C CYS A 496 -5.32 1.46 -2.28
N HIS A 497 -4.15 1.27 -2.89
CA HIS A 497 -3.46 0.00 -3.00
C HIS A 497 -2.58 -0.31 -1.77
N LEU A 498 -2.75 0.47 -0.71
CA LEU A 498 -2.32 0.11 0.64
C LEU A 498 -3.41 -0.76 1.27
N GLU A 499 -3.11 -2.01 1.57
CA GLU A 499 -4.09 -3.02 1.99
C GLU A 499 -4.90 -2.53 3.21
N THR A 500 -4.21 -1.93 4.18
CA THR A 500 -4.83 -1.37 5.39
C THR A 500 -5.84 -0.28 5.11
N HIS A 501 -5.60 0.56 4.10
CA HIS A 501 -6.52 1.66 3.74
C HIS A 501 -7.73 1.13 2.98
N MET A 502 -7.51 0.16 2.09
CA MET A 502 -8.57 -0.52 1.35
C MET A 502 -9.50 -1.27 2.31
N ASP A 503 -8.94 -2.07 3.22
CA ASP A 503 -9.70 -2.88 4.20
C ASP A 503 -10.58 -2.03 5.12
N ILE A 504 -10.15 -0.81 5.43
CA ILE A 504 -10.90 0.15 6.23
C ILE A 504 -11.64 1.20 5.38
N GLY A 505 -11.91 0.91 4.10
CA GLY A 505 -12.93 1.62 3.34
C GLY A 505 -12.46 2.77 2.43
N MET A 506 -11.17 2.87 2.11
CA MET A 506 -10.66 3.84 1.13
C MET A 506 -10.87 3.35 -0.32
N ALA A 507 -12.13 3.28 -0.73
CA ALA A 507 -12.50 2.81 -2.06
C ALA A 507 -13.76 3.50 -2.61
N VAL A 508 -13.93 3.41 -3.92
CA VAL A 508 -15.11 3.85 -4.67
C VAL A 508 -15.29 2.95 -5.88
N VAL A 509 -16.52 2.69 -6.29
CA VAL A 509 -16.84 1.93 -7.49
C VAL A 509 -17.20 2.89 -8.62
N LEU A 510 -16.59 2.71 -9.78
CA LEU A 510 -16.96 3.35 -11.03
C LEU A 510 -17.95 2.43 -11.76
N GLN A 511 -19.20 2.86 -11.85
CA GLN A 511 -20.15 2.29 -12.81
C GLN A 511 -19.90 2.92 -14.17
N VAL A 512 -19.22 2.20 -15.05
CA VAL A 512 -18.99 2.63 -16.43
C VAL A 512 -20.17 2.18 -17.29
N GLY A 513 -20.84 3.14 -17.93
CA GLY A 513 -21.98 2.88 -18.80
C GLY A 513 -23.28 2.50 -18.08
N GLU A 514 -24.30 2.17 -18.87
CA GLU A 514 -25.57 1.64 -18.40
C GLU A 514 -25.47 0.12 -18.15
N ILE A 515 -26.32 -0.40 -17.27
CA ILE A 515 -26.39 -1.85 -16.97
C ILE A 515 -26.64 -2.66 -18.25
N SER A 516 -27.42 -2.13 -19.19
CA SER A 516 -27.70 -2.78 -20.48
C SER A 516 -26.49 -2.86 -21.42
N GLU A 517 -25.45 -2.04 -21.20
CA GLU A 517 -24.20 -2.08 -21.97
C GLU A 517 -23.20 -3.12 -21.40
N GLN A 518 -23.45 -3.64 -20.19
CA GLN A 518 -22.55 -4.57 -19.52
C GLN A 518 -22.56 -5.96 -20.18
N PRO A 519 -21.43 -6.69 -20.15
CA PRO A 519 -21.38 -8.07 -20.62
C PRO A 519 -22.35 -8.97 -19.85
N ILE A 520 -23.01 -9.88 -20.57
CA ILE A 520 -23.90 -10.88 -19.95
C ILE A 520 -23.05 -11.85 -19.12
N ILE A 521 -23.44 -12.00 -17.86
CA ILE A 521 -22.79 -12.89 -16.90
C ILE A 521 -22.98 -14.36 -17.35
N PRO A 522 -21.93 -15.20 -17.32
CA PRO A 522 -22.05 -16.63 -17.54
C PRO A 522 -23.07 -17.29 -16.60
N LYS A 523 -23.80 -18.31 -17.09
CA LYS A 523 -24.85 -18.99 -16.30
C LYS A 523 -24.34 -19.66 -15.01
N ASP A 524 -23.08 -20.06 -15.01
CA ASP A 524 -22.36 -20.75 -13.93
C ASP A 524 -21.56 -19.79 -13.02
N PHE A 525 -21.73 -18.48 -13.18
CA PHE A 525 -21.02 -17.49 -12.37
C PHE A 525 -21.42 -17.59 -10.89
N PRO A 526 -20.45 -17.54 -9.94
CA PRO A 526 -20.74 -17.66 -8.52
C PRO A 526 -21.71 -16.58 -8.04
N LYS A 527 -22.87 -16.99 -7.52
CA LYS A 527 -23.80 -16.11 -6.81
C LYS A 527 -23.67 -16.28 -5.30
N CYS A 528 -23.86 -15.17 -4.59
CA CYS A 528 -24.05 -15.18 -3.16
C CYS A 528 -25.34 -15.97 -2.90
N SER A 529 -25.23 -17.16 -2.27
CA SER A 529 -26.32 -18.13 -2.00
C SER A 529 -26.53 -19.32 -2.95
N ASN A 530 -25.61 -19.68 -3.86
CA ASN A 530 -25.69 -20.93 -4.67
C ASN A 530 -25.61 -22.26 -3.86
N PHE A 531 -25.90 -22.27 -2.55
CA PHE A 531 -25.63 -23.41 -1.68
C PHE A 531 -26.81 -24.39 -1.57
N LYS A 532 -26.61 -25.59 -2.12
CA LYS A 532 -27.11 -26.83 -1.51
C LYS A 532 -25.94 -27.47 -0.79
N GLY A 533 -25.95 -27.44 0.54
CA GLY A 533 -24.97 -28.16 1.33
C GLY A 533 -25.08 -29.66 1.14
N THR A 534 -24.16 -30.25 0.39
CA THR A 534 -23.95 -31.68 0.47
C THR A 534 -23.23 -31.96 1.77
N LYS A 535 -23.94 -32.53 2.75
CA LYS A 535 -23.39 -33.00 4.05
C LYS A 535 -22.32 -34.10 3.93
N SER A 536 -21.84 -34.42 2.72
CA SER A 536 -20.83 -35.44 2.50
C SER A 536 -19.64 -34.84 1.73
N PRO A 537 -18.40 -35.07 2.16
CA PRO A 537 -17.23 -34.71 1.36
C PRO A 537 -17.32 -35.43 0.01
N ASP A 538 -17.13 -34.67 -1.06
CA ASP A 538 -17.20 -35.18 -2.42
C ASP A 538 -16.08 -36.20 -2.66
N LYS A 539 -16.44 -37.49 -2.68
CA LYS A 539 -15.54 -38.61 -2.96
C LYS A 539 -14.98 -38.59 -4.39
N SER A 540 -15.45 -37.68 -5.25
CA SER A 540 -15.00 -37.54 -6.63
C SER A 540 -14.01 -36.39 -6.87
N SER A 541 -13.64 -35.63 -5.83
CA SER A 541 -12.63 -34.59 -5.94
C SER A 541 -11.25 -35.17 -6.31
N PRO A 542 -10.55 -34.63 -7.33
CA PRO A 542 -9.17 -35.00 -7.69
C PRO A 542 -8.16 -34.88 -6.53
N ALA A 543 -8.51 -34.19 -5.44
CA ALA A 543 -7.68 -34.04 -4.25
C ALA A 543 -7.33 -35.39 -3.57
N GLN A 544 -8.12 -36.45 -3.77
CA GLN A 544 -7.77 -37.79 -3.28
C GLN A 544 -6.71 -38.50 -4.15
N LYS A 545 -6.56 -38.13 -5.42
CA LYS A 545 -5.52 -38.72 -6.30
C LYS A 545 -4.11 -38.31 -5.88
N TYR A 546 -3.96 -37.20 -5.18
CA TYR A 546 -2.68 -36.70 -4.67
C TYR A 546 -2.30 -37.24 -3.28
N GLN A 547 -3.20 -37.94 -2.57
CA GLN A 547 -2.84 -38.60 -1.31
C GLN A 547 -1.95 -39.84 -1.51
N ASN A 548 -1.94 -40.43 -2.70
CA ASN A 548 -1.09 -41.60 -3.00
C ASN A 548 0.35 -41.24 -3.41
N PHE A 549 0.68 -39.95 -3.58
CA PHE A 549 2.05 -39.50 -3.88
C PHE A 549 2.88 -39.13 -2.64
N VAL A 550 2.28 -39.10 -1.45
CA VAL A 550 2.99 -38.80 -0.19
C VAL A 550 3.47 -40.08 0.53
N GLN A 551 3.20 -41.27 -0.02
CA GLN A 551 3.71 -42.55 0.50
C GLN A 551 5.05 -42.98 -0.12
N LEU A 552 6.01 -42.09 -0.31
CA LEU A 552 7.39 -42.47 -0.62
C LEU A 552 8.40 -41.56 0.10
N SER A 553 8.62 -41.85 1.38
CA SER A 553 9.96 -42.07 1.94
C SER A 553 9.83 -42.24 3.45
N ASN A 554 10.09 -43.47 3.92
CA ASN A 554 10.28 -43.79 5.32
C ASN A 554 11.45 -42.98 5.90
N VAL A 555 11.16 -41.83 6.50
CA VAL A 555 12.03 -41.22 7.50
C VAL A 555 11.36 -41.44 8.84
N LYS A 556 11.91 -42.37 9.62
CA LYS A 556 11.54 -42.60 11.03
C LYS A 556 11.89 -41.35 11.84
N ALA A 557 10.96 -40.41 11.93
CA ALA A 557 10.97 -39.40 12.98
C ALA A 557 10.20 -39.96 14.18
N THR A 558 10.94 -40.45 15.17
CA THR A 558 10.44 -40.90 16.46
C THR A 558 9.74 -39.73 17.17
N THR A 559 8.42 -39.67 17.08
CA THR A 559 7.59 -38.77 17.90
C THR A 559 7.03 -39.60 19.06
N GLN A 560 7.68 -39.53 20.22
CA GLN A 560 6.99 -39.78 21.48
C GLN A 560 6.06 -38.59 21.72
N VAL A 561 4.79 -38.75 21.35
CA VAL A 561 3.69 -37.94 21.89
C VAL A 561 3.19 -38.68 23.12
N SER A 562 3.58 -38.20 24.29
CA SER A 562 2.99 -38.61 25.56
C SER A 562 1.52 -38.23 25.59
N LYS A 563 0.66 -39.25 25.63
CA LYS A 563 -0.70 -39.17 26.17
C LYS A 563 -0.60 -39.09 27.70
N ALA A 564 -1.16 -38.04 28.30
CA ALA A 564 -1.59 -37.97 29.70
C ALA A 564 -2.56 -36.79 29.82
N GLY A 565 -3.70 -36.80 30.50
CA GLY A 565 -4.44 -37.79 31.30
C GLY A 565 -5.93 -37.45 31.17
N GLY A 566 -6.90 -38.31 31.52
CA GLY A 566 -6.90 -39.18 32.69
C GLY A 566 -7.41 -38.37 33.88
N SER A 567 -8.69 -38.52 34.21
CA SER A 567 -9.33 -37.94 35.39
C SER A 567 -8.80 -38.65 36.65
N ASP A 568 -7.87 -38.03 37.36
CA ASP A 568 -7.45 -38.46 38.69
C ASP A 568 -7.76 -37.36 39.72
N SER A 569 -8.58 -37.72 40.69
CA SER A 569 -8.86 -36.97 41.91
C SER A 569 -7.60 -36.94 42.79
N TYR A 570 -7.03 -35.76 43.01
CA TYR A 570 -5.94 -35.58 43.98
C TYR A 570 -6.51 -35.37 45.39
N GLU A 571 -6.38 -36.37 46.26
CA GLU A 571 -6.48 -36.17 47.71
C GLU A 571 -5.17 -35.52 48.22
N MET A 572 -5.30 -34.30 48.76
CA MET A 572 -4.20 -33.58 49.41
C MET A 572 -3.94 -34.14 50.82
N SER A 573 -2.68 -34.36 51.18
CA SER A 573 -2.32 -34.83 52.52
C SER A 573 -2.56 -33.74 53.59
N PRO A 574 -2.89 -34.12 54.84
CA PRO A 574 -3.19 -33.17 55.92
C PRO A 574 -2.06 -32.17 56.23
N SER A 575 -0.81 -32.54 55.98
CA SER A 575 0.34 -31.64 56.20
C SER A 575 0.37 -30.46 55.23
N SER A 576 -0.12 -30.66 54.00
CA SER A 576 -0.18 -29.63 52.95
C SER A 576 -1.27 -28.60 53.21
N TYR A 577 -2.37 -28.99 53.86
CA TYR A 577 -3.41 -28.06 54.31
C TYR A 577 -2.91 -27.11 55.40
N VAL A 578 -2.14 -27.64 56.38
CA VAL A 578 -1.60 -26.81 57.46
C VAL A 578 -0.58 -25.79 56.93
N THR A 579 0.29 -26.19 55.99
CA THR A 579 1.25 -25.25 55.40
C THR A 579 0.55 -24.15 54.60
N MET A 580 -0.48 -24.48 53.82
CA MET A 580 -1.22 -23.49 53.05
C MET A 580 -1.98 -22.50 53.94
N ILE A 581 -2.57 -22.98 55.04
CA ILE A 581 -3.26 -22.12 56.02
C ILE A 581 -2.26 -21.20 56.73
N VAL A 582 -1.08 -21.70 57.12
CA VAL A 582 -0.03 -20.87 57.74
C VAL A 582 0.44 -19.75 56.80
N PHE A 583 0.62 -20.06 55.50
CA PHE A 583 0.97 -19.04 54.50
C PHE A 583 -0.13 -18.01 54.30
N LEU A 584 -1.39 -18.43 54.26
CA LEU A 584 -2.52 -17.50 54.14
C LEU A 584 -2.66 -16.61 55.38
N VAL A 585 -2.53 -17.17 56.58
CA VAL A 585 -2.59 -16.38 57.84
C VAL A 585 -1.42 -15.39 57.91
N ALA A 586 -0.20 -15.81 57.54
CA ALA A 586 0.96 -14.91 57.50
C ALA A 586 0.77 -13.77 56.46
N PHE A 587 0.21 -14.10 55.30
CA PHE A 587 -0.08 -13.12 54.26
C PHE A 587 -1.13 -12.09 54.70
N PHE A 588 -2.24 -12.54 55.31
CA PHE A 588 -3.26 -11.64 55.83
C PHE A 588 -2.78 -10.81 57.03
N CYS A 589 -2.00 -11.38 57.95
CA CYS A 589 -1.36 -10.62 59.02
C CYS A 589 -0.40 -9.55 58.47
N GLY A 590 0.36 -9.86 57.42
CA GLY A 590 1.22 -8.90 56.73
C GLY A 590 0.43 -7.71 56.15
N ILE A 591 -0.71 -7.97 55.52
CA ILE A 591 -1.59 -6.93 54.97
C ILE A 591 -2.17 -6.04 56.08
N VAL A 592 -2.58 -6.61 57.22
CA VAL A 592 -3.12 -5.84 58.35
C VAL A 592 -2.07 -4.94 58.98
N VAL A 593 -0.83 -5.43 59.15
CA VAL A 593 0.29 -4.63 59.67
C VAL A 593 0.64 -3.49 58.72
N PHE A 594 0.71 -3.78 57.41
CA PHE A 594 1.02 -2.76 56.41
C PHE A 594 -0.06 -1.68 56.32
N SER A 595 -1.33 -2.07 56.41
CA SER A 595 -2.48 -1.15 56.42
C SER A 595 -2.48 -0.28 57.69
N SER A 596 -2.14 -0.86 58.83
CA SER A 596 -2.04 -0.14 60.11
C SER A 596 -0.91 0.90 60.11
N ILE A 597 0.24 0.58 59.48
CA ILE A 597 1.37 1.52 59.30
C ILE A 597 0.98 2.70 58.39
N LEU A 598 0.21 2.44 57.32
CA LEU A 598 -0.26 3.49 56.41
C LEU A 598 -1.26 4.43 57.08
N VAL A 599 -2.19 3.90 57.87
CA VAL A 599 -3.15 4.70 58.65
C VAL A 599 -2.44 5.53 59.73
N PHE A 600 -1.42 4.97 60.39
CA PHE A 600 -0.62 5.72 61.37
C PHE A 600 0.21 6.84 60.71
N LYS A 601 0.80 6.61 59.52
CA LYS A 601 1.48 7.67 58.73
C LYS A 601 0.53 8.79 58.29
N GLN A 602 -0.73 8.47 57.97
CA GLN A 602 -1.73 9.49 57.62
C GLN A 602 -2.22 10.28 58.84
N TYR A 603 -2.31 9.64 60.01
CA TYR A 603 -2.73 10.27 61.26
C TYR A 603 -1.65 11.23 61.82
N VAL A 604 -0.36 10.89 61.65
CA VAL A 604 0.77 11.75 62.03
C VAL A 604 0.93 12.96 61.09
N ARG A 605 0.52 12.85 59.81
CA ARG A 605 0.58 13.96 58.83
C ARG A 605 -0.50 15.03 59.00
N ARG A 606 -1.59 14.78 59.76
CA ARG A 606 -2.71 15.74 59.91
C ARG A 606 -2.60 16.70 61.12
N ARG A 607 -1.50 16.69 61.89
CA ARG A 607 -1.30 17.56 63.06
C ARG A 607 -0.27 18.68 62.91
N GLY A 608 -0.05 19.18 61.69
CA GLY A 608 0.94 20.22 61.40
C GLY A 608 0.46 21.32 60.46
N TYR A 609 -0.63 22.03 60.80
CA TYR A 609 -0.94 23.34 60.20
C TYR A 609 -0.99 24.41 61.28
N ARG A 610 0.06 25.23 61.34
CA ARG A 610 0.10 26.50 62.09
C ARG A 610 0.03 27.64 61.07
N LYS A 611 -0.82 28.63 61.37
CA LYS A 611 -1.12 29.87 60.61
C LYS A 611 0.14 30.56 60.07
N ILE A 612 0.09 31.00 58.81
CA ILE A 612 0.91 32.11 58.31
C ILE A 612 0.00 33.11 57.58
N ASP A 613 0.34 34.37 57.80
CA ASP A 613 -0.43 35.60 57.71
C ASP A 613 -0.48 36.21 56.30
N ARG A 614 -1.42 37.14 56.10
CA ARG A 614 -1.54 38.01 54.93
C ARG A 614 -0.35 38.97 54.85
N LYS A 615 0.48 38.79 53.81
CA LYS A 615 1.15 39.81 52.96
C LYS A 615 2.44 39.20 52.43
N ASP A 616 2.51 38.98 51.12
CA ASP A 616 3.56 39.54 50.27
C ASP A 616 3.38 39.11 48.81
N LYS A 617 3.34 40.12 47.94
CA LYS A 617 3.46 40.02 46.48
C LYS A 617 4.91 39.65 46.16
N VAL A 618 5.17 38.73 45.23
CA VAL A 618 6.23 38.92 44.21
C VAL A 618 5.86 38.16 42.92
N LEU A 619 6.13 38.85 41.81
CA LEU A 619 5.89 38.60 40.39
C LEU A 619 6.53 37.33 39.80
N PHE A 620 5.85 36.73 38.82
CA PHE A 620 6.46 35.82 37.84
C PHE A 620 7.07 36.65 36.70
N GLY A 621 8.38 36.47 36.47
CA GLY A 621 9.10 37.00 35.33
C GLY A 621 9.17 35.98 34.20
N ASN A 622 8.72 36.41 33.02
CA ASN A 622 8.99 35.80 31.73
C ASN A 622 10.49 35.86 31.38
N LYS A 623 11.01 34.76 30.81
CA LYS A 623 11.95 34.72 29.68
C LYS A 623 12.25 33.26 29.30
N HIS A 624 11.45 32.70 28.39
CA HIS A 624 11.83 32.33 27.02
C HIS A 624 10.75 31.47 26.38
#